data_AF-A0A653TR71-F1
#
_entry.id   AF-A0A653TR71-F1
#
_cell.length_a   1.000
_cell.length_b   1.000
_cell.length_c   1.000
_cell.angle_alpha   90.00
_cell.angle_beta   90.00
_cell.angle_gamma   90.00
#
_symmetry.space_group_name_H-M   'P 1'
#
loop_
_entity.id
_entity.type
_entity.pdbx_description
1 polymer ?
#
loop_
_entity_poly.entity_id
_entity_poly.type
_entity_poly.pdbx_seq_one_letter_code
_entity_poly.pdbx_strand_id
1 'polypeptide(L)'
;MTQELDNFNELKSLYQQKKETKNNISSTEIKQNATHKIEVLKKKNFKQYFLFLATAVALVFINNISSKTIETSKLGFGILLSCSLYYAISKVYLNQKLSKISPLNSAKENLESLVNYSKLVTFVSIFLEFIYAVVLSIGVYLYMQPIIEANSASGNYFPLLAKLVWVFYLIWAFIYTFIIKRKEVTKEKKIIECMIQSLKENL
;
A
#
# COMPACT_ATOMS: atom_id res chain seq x y z
N MET A 1 -37.25 -35.60 -43.54
CA MET A 1 -35.88 -35.06 -43.55
C MET A 1 -35.80 -33.59 -43.08
N THR A 2 -36.93 -32.89 -42.90
CA THR A 2 -36.99 -31.50 -42.38
C THR A 2 -37.01 -31.43 -40.85
N GLN A 3 -37.71 -32.34 -40.18
CA GLN A 3 -37.85 -32.34 -38.71
C GLN A 3 -36.54 -32.54 -37.93
N GLU A 4 -35.61 -33.36 -38.43
CA GLU A 4 -34.31 -33.57 -37.77
C GLU A 4 -33.37 -32.36 -37.92
N LEU A 5 -33.50 -31.61 -39.03
CA LEU A 5 -32.69 -30.45 -39.31
C LEU A 5 -33.09 -29.25 -38.44
N ASP A 6 -34.40 -29.09 -38.21
CA ASP A 6 -34.95 -28.05 -37.32
C ASP A 6 -34.56 -28.31 -35.85
N ASN A 7 -34.62 -29.58 -35.42
CA ASN A 7 -34.25 -29.98 -34.06
C ASN A 7 -32.74 -29.78 -33.80
N PHE A 8 -31.89 -30.00 -34.80
CA PHE A 8 -30.44 -29.75 -34.71
C PHE A 8 -30.10 -28.25 -34.63
N ASN A 9 -30.82 -27.41 -35.38
CA ASN A 9 -30.66 -25.95 -35.32
C ASN A 9 -31.10 -25.37 -33.98
N GLU A 10 -32.19 -25.90 -33.41
CA GLU A 10 -32.67 -25.51 -32.08
C GLU A 10 -31.65 -25.88 -30.99
N LEU A 11 -31.14 -27.12 -31.01
CA LEU A 11 -30.06 -27.57 -30.10
C LEU A 11 -28.79 -26.72 -30.21
N LYS A 12 -28.39 -26.34 -31.44
CA LYS A 12 -27.23 -25.48 -31.68
C LYS A 12 -27.45 -24.07 -31.11
N SER A 13 -28.64 -23.50 -31.28
CA SER A 13 -29.00 -22.19 -30.74
C SER A 13 -29.01 -22.19 -29.21
N LEU A 14 -29.56 -23.24 -28.59
CA LEU A 14 -29.56 -23.43 -27.13
C LEU A 14 -28.15 -23.62 -26.58
N TYR A 15 -27.27 -24.31 -27.32
CA TYR A 15 -25.86 -24.46 -26.94
C TYR A 15 -25.09 -23.13 -27.04
N GLN A 16 -25.33 -22.34 -28.09
CA GLN A 16 -24.74 -21.01 -28.24
C GLN A 16 -25.23 -20.06 -27.15
N GLN A 17 -26.54 -20.06 -26.88
CA GLN A 17 -27.15 -19.25 -25.83
C GLN A 17 -26.67 -19.67 -24.44
N LYS A 18 -26.50 -20.98 -24.17
CA LYS A 18 -25.91 -21.50 -22.92
C LYS A 18 -24.43 -21.13 -22.78
N LYS A 19 -23.68 -21.13 -23.88
CA LYS A 19 -22.26 -20.72 -23.91
C LYS A 19 -22.11 -19.21 -23.67
N GLU A 20 -22.96 -18.40 -24.29
CA GLU A 20 -23.00 -16.94 -24.09
C GLU A 20 -23.49 -16.57 -22.68
N THR A 21 -24.51 -17.24 -22.16
CA THR A 21 -25.03 -17.02 -20.80
C THR A 21 -24.01 -17.41 -19.74
N LYS A 22 -23.31 -18.55 -19.92
CA LYS A 22 -22.25 -18.99 -19.01
C LYS A 22 -21.05 -18.04 -19.03
N ASN A 23 -20.67 -17.51 -20.19
CA ASN A 23 -19.61 -16.51 -20.32
C ASN A 23 -20.03 -15.15 -19.74
N ASN A 24 -21.29 -14.75 -19.88
CA ASN A 24 -21.81 -13.50 -19.29
C ASN A 24 -21.93 -13.58 -17.76
N ILE A 25 -22.38 -14.70 -17.19
CA ILE A 25 -22.45 -14.89 -15.73
C ILE A 25 -21.04 -14.98 -15.12
N SER A 26 -20.15 -15.77 -15.73
CA SER A 26 -18.73 -15.87 -15.35
C SER A 26 -18.04 -14.50 -15.38
N SER A 27 -18.22 -13.74 -16.47
CA SER A 27 -17.61 -12.41 -16.59
C SER A 27 -18.21 -11.38 -15.63
N THR A 28 -19.48 -11.49 -15.25
CA THR A 28 -20.13 -10.57 -14.29
C THR A 28 -19.67 -10.83 -12.86
N GLU A 29 -19.61 -12.10 -12.44
CA GLU A 29 -19.08 -12.49 -11.11
C GLU A 29 -17.60 -12.16 -10.97
N ILE A 30 -16.79 -12.42 -12.01
CA ILE A 30 -15.35 -12.09 -12.01
C ILE A 30 -15.16 -10.57 -11.96
N LYS A 31 -15.96 -9.79 -12.70
CA LYS A 31 -15.94 -8.32 -12.65
C LYS A 31 -16.33 -7.79 -11.27
N GLN A 32 -17.38 -8.32 -10.64
CA GLN A 32 -17.78 -7.91 -9.29
C GLN A 32 -16.71 -8.24 -8.25
N ASN A 33 -16.12 -9.44 -8.32
CA ASN A 33 -15.10 -9.87 -7.37
C ASN A 33 -13.79 -9.08 -7.52
N ALA A 34 -13.41 -8.74 -8.75
CA ALA A 34 -12.28 -7.84 -9.03
C ALA A 34 -12.55 -6.41 -8.51
N THR A 35 -13.76 -5.88 -8.73
CA THR A 35 -14.18 -4.55 -8.24
C THR A 35 -14.09 -4.46 -6.73
N HIS A 36 -14.65 -5.45 -6.02
CA HIS A 36 -14.60 -5.51 -4.57
C HIS A 36 -13.16 -5.55 -4.03
N LYS A 37 -12.29 -6.37 -4.65
CA LYS A 37 -10.86 -6.43 -4.27
C LYS A 37 -10.13 -5.11 -4.50
N ILE A 38 -10.42 -4.42 -5.60
CA ILE A 38 -9.89 -3.09 -5.90
C ILE A 38 -10.36 -2.07 -4.85
N GLU A 39 -11.64 -2.08 -4.47
CA GLU A 39 -12.18 -1.18 -3.44
C GLU A 39 -11.55 -1.40 -2.06
N VAL A 40 -11.32 -2.66 -1.67
CA VAL A 40 -10.61 -2.98 -0.42
C VAL A 40 -9.21 -2.38 -0.40
N LEU A 41 -8.48 -2.48 -1.52
CA LEU A 41 -7.14 -1.88 -1.66
C LEU A 41 -7.18 -0.36 -1.63
N LYS A 42 -8.16 0.27 -2.30
CA LYS A 42 -8.38 1.74 -2.25
C LYS A 42 -8.64 2.21 -0.82
N LYS A 43 -9.54 1.52 -0.09
CA LYS A 43 -9.87 1.85 1.31
C LYS A 43 -8.65 1.71 2.23
N LYS A 44 -7.80 0.69 2.02
CA LYS A 44 -6.54 0.54 2.76
C LYS A 44 -5.60 1.72 2.50
N ASN A 45 -5.36 2.07 1.24
CA ASN A 45 -4.49 3.19 0.87
C ASN A 45 -5.01 4.53 1.42
N PHE A 46 -6.33 4.74 1.39
CA PHE A 46 -6.97 5.94 1.91
C PHE A 46 -6.83 6.06 3.45
N LYS A 47 -7.02 4.96 4.19
CA LYS A 47 -6.78 4.93 5.65
C LYS A 47 -5.33 5.29 5.98
N GLN A 48 -4.36 4.73 5.22
CA GLN A 48 -2.96 5.04 5.42
C GLN A 48 -2.65 6.51 5.12
N TYR A 49 -3.16 7.04 4.01
CA TYR A 49 -3.03 8.47 3.68
C TYR A 49 -3.49 9.37 4.84
N PHE A 50 -4.71 9.13 5.37
CA PHE A 50 -5.24 9.95 6.46
C PHE A 50 -4.40 9.83 7.74
N LEU A 51 -3.93 8.63 8.07
CA LEU A 51 -3.06 8.40 9.21
C LEU A 51 -1.77 9.22 9.10
N PHE A 52 -1.08 9.18 7.96
CA PHE A 52 0.17 9.92 7.77
C PHE A 52 -0.02 11.43 7.66
N LEU A 53 -1.18 11.88 7.19
CA LEU A 53 -1.53 13.30 7.25
C LEU A 53 -1.75 13.75 8.71
N ALA A 54 -2.49 12.96 9.50
CA ALA A 54 -2.70 13.23 10.92
C ALA A 54 -1.37 13.23 11.70
N THR A 55 -0.47 12.28 11.40
CA THR A 55 0.88 12.25 11.97
C THR A 55 1.68 13.51 11.64
N ALA A 56 1.60 14.03 10.41
CA ALA A 56 2.28 15.27 10.04
C ALA A 56 1.76 16.47 10.86
N VAL A 57 0.43 16.58 11.02
CA VAL A 57 -0.18 17.62 11.86
C VAL A 57 0.24 17.48 13.32
N ALA A 58 0.24 16.25 13.85
CA ALA A 58 0.68 15.98 15.22
C ALA A 58 2.14 16.36 15.44
N LEU A 59 3.04 16.04 14.49
CA LEU A 59 4.45 16.43 14.55
C LEU A 59 4.62 17.94 14.61
N VAL A 60 3.89 18.70 13.78
CA VAL A 60 3.92 20.18 13.81
C VAL A 60 3.43 20.71 15.17
N PHE A 61 2.35 20.15 15.70
CA PHE A 61 1.82 20.56 17.00
C PHE A 61 2.78 20.27 18.15
N ILE A 62 3.34 19.05 18.20
CA ILE A 62 4.35 18.65 19.18
C ILE A 62 5.56 19.56 19.08
N ASN A 63 6.10 19.79 17.88
CA ASN A 63 7.25 20.65 17.70
C ASN A 63 6.96 22.10 18.14
N ASN A 64 5.76 22.64 17.87
CA ASN A 64 5.38 23.99 18.31
C ASN A 64 5.26 24.13 19.85
N ILE A 65 4.91 23.05 20.55
CA ILE A 65 4.87 23.05 22.02
C ILE A 65 6.28 22.81 22.58
N SER A 66 6.96 21.77 22.11
CA SER A 66 8.27 21.36 22.61
C SER A 66 9.35 22.40 22.33
N SER A 67 9.34 23.08 21.18
CA SER A 67 10.33 24.13 20.87
C SER A 67 10.27 25.34 21.81
N LYS A 68 9.19 25.49 22.59
CA LYS A 68 9.09 26.52 23.64
C LYS A 68 9.79 26.11 24.93
N THR A 69 10.04 24.82 25.14
CA THR A 69 10.54 24.26 26.41
C THR A 69 11.86 23.50 26.27
N ILE A 70 12.15 22.95 25.10
CA ILE A 70 13.30 22.07 24.82
C ILE A 70 13.84 22.40 23.42
N GLU A 71 15.14 22.62 23.29
CA GLU A 71 15.76 22.76 21.97
C GLU A 71 15.73 21.40 21.25
N THR A 72 15.11 21.39 20.07
CA THR A 72 15.02 20.21 19.19
C THR A 72 15.69 20.49 17.85
N SER A 73 16.17 19.44 17.18
CA SER A 73 16.87 19.61 15.89
C SER A 73 15.89 19.97 14.79
N LYS A 74 16.03 21.17 14.21
CA LYS A 74 15.27 21.63 13.04
C LYS A 74 15.45 20.68 11.84
N LEU A 75 16.65 20.13 11.68
CA LEU A 75 16.97 19.19 10.60
C LEU A 75 16.26 17.85 10.85
N GLY A 76 16.31 17.32 12.07
CA GLY A 76 15.57 16.11 12.45
C GLY A 76 14.06 16.27 12.24
N PHE A 77 13.50 17.41 12.65
CA PHE A 77 12.10 17.74 12.42
C PHE A 77 11.75 17.80 10.92
N GLY A 78 12.58 18.45 10.11
CA GLY A 78 12.41 18.51 8.65
C GLY A 78 12.39 17.12 7.99
N ILE A 79 13.27 16.21 8.43
CA ILE A 79 13.28 14.82 7.96
C ILE A 79 11.98 14.10 8.35
N LEU A 80 11.54 14.22 9.61
CA LEU A 80 10.32 13.58 10.09
C LEU A 80 9.07 14.06 9.32
N LEU A 81 8.97 15.37 9.09
CA LEU A 81 7.86 15.95 8.34
C LEU A 81 7.88 15.48 6.88
N SER A 82 9.05 15.48 6.25
CA SER A 82 9.24 15.01 4.88
C SER A 82 8.89 13.53 4.74
N CYS A 83 9.27 12.69 5.70
CA CYS A 83 8.88 11.28 5.77
C CYS A 83 7.35 11.13 5.80
N SER A 84 6.66 11.86 6.67
CA SER A 84 5.19 11.77 6.80
C SER A 84 4.49 12.19 5.51
N LEU A 85 4.93 13.30 4.89
CA LEU A 85 4.41 13.79 3.62
C LEU A 85 4.69 12.84 2.46
N TYR A 86 5.93 12.35 2.35
CA TYR A 86 6.34 11.37 1.34
C TYR A 86 5.45 10.13 1.37
N TYR A 87 5.19 9.60 2.57
CA TYR A 87 4.37 8.40 2.71
C TYR A 87 2.91 8.68 2.31
N ALA A 88 2.36 9.82 2.69
CA ALA A 88 1.02 10.24 2.28
C ALA A 88 0.90 10.38 0.75
N ILE A 89 1.85 11.07 0.10
CA ILE A 89 1.88 11.27 -1.36
C ILE A 89 2.00 9.92 -2.08
N SER A 90 2.85 9.02 -1.59
CA SER A 90 3.05 7.70 -2.17
C SER A 90 1.76 6.86 -2.18
N LYS A 91 0.96 6.91 -1.11
CA LYS A 91 -0.33 6.20 -1.03
C LYS A 91 -1.41 6.85 -1.90
N VAL A 92 -1.43 8.17 -2.02
CA VAL A 92 -2.31 8.88 -2.97
C VAL A 92 -1.97 8.48 -4.41
N TYR A 93 -0.69 8.46 -4.77
CA TYR A 93 -0.24 8.07 -6.10
C TYR A 93 -0.63 6.63 -6.46
N LEU A 94 -0.43 5.69 -5.52
CA LEU A 94 -0.89 4.31 -5.67
C LEU A 94 -2.40 4.23 -5.85
N ASN A 95 -3.17 4.98 -5.07
CA ASN A 95 -4.63 5.01 -5.16
C ASN A 95 -5.11 5.60 -6.50
N GLN A 96 -4.45 6.63 -7.02
CA GLN A 96 -4.75 7.18 -8.34
C GLN A 96 -4.49 6.17 -9.46
N LYS A 97 -3.35 5.47 -9.41
CA LYS A 97 -3.05 4.41 -10.40
C LYS A 97 -4.05 3.25 -10.32
N LEU A 98 -4.43 2.84 -9.12
CA LEU A 98 -5.44 1.81 -8.89
C LEU A 98 -6.83 2.25 -9.37
N SER A 99 -7.16 3.54 -9.27
CA SER A 99 -8.46 4.08 -9.72
C SER A 99 -8.59 4.14 -11.24
N LYS A 100 -7.49 4.12 -11.98
CA LYS A 100 -7.50 4.01 -13.45
C LYS A 100 -7.78 2.58 -13.95
N ILE A 101 -7.68 1.57 -13.08
CA ILE A 101 -8.03 0.20 -13.39
C ILE A 101 -9.55 0.07 -13.26
N SER A 102 -10.27 0.23 -14.37
CA SER A 102 -11.73 0.12 -14.42
C SER A 102 -12.15 -1.21 -15.06
N PRO A 103 -13.01 -2.02 -14.41
CA PRO A 103 -13.51 -3.28 -14.96
C PRO A 103 -14.35 -3.14 -16.25
N LEU A 104 -14.60 -1.89 -16.69
CA LEU A 104 -15.33 -1.53 -17.91
C LEU A 104 -14.44 -1.34 -19.15
N ASN A 105 -13.12 -1.20 -18.99
CA ASN A 105 -12.20 -1.08 -20.12
C ASN A 105 -11.86 -2.44 -20.75
N SER A 106 -11.31 -2.43 -21.97
CA SER A 106 -10.84 -3.62 -22.70
C SER A 106 -10.02 -4.54 -21.79
N ALA A 107 -10.28 -5.86 -21.84
CA ALA A 107 -9.59 -6.86 -21.03
C ALA A 107 -8.05 -6.79 -21.17
N LYS A 108 -7.58 -6.37 -22.34
CA LYS A 108 -6.15 -6.20 -22.66
C LYS A 108 -5.53 -4.98 -21.97
N GLU A 109 -6.22 -3.83 -21.98
CA GLU A 109 -5.78 -2.59 -21.31
C GLU A 109 -5.77 -2.72 -19.79
N ASN A 110 -6.74 -3.45 -19.25
CA ASN A 110 -6.82 -3.75 -17.82
C ASN A 110 -5.69 -4.68 -17.37
N LEU A 111 -5.32 -5.65 -18.19
CA LEU A 111 -4.23 -6.58 -17.89
C LEU A 111 -2.86 -5.87 -17.85
N GLU A 112 -2.57 -5.01 -18.82
CA GLU A 112 -1.34 -4.23 -18.82
C GLU A 112 -1.26 -3.27 -17.62
N SER A 113 -2.38 -2.60 -17.30
CA SER A 113 -2.48 -1.71 -16.14
C SER A 113 -2.29 -2.44 -14.81
N LEU A 114 -2.83 -3.66 -14.66
CA LEU A 114 -2.62 -4.50 -13.47
C LEU A 114 -1.16 -4.95 -13.33
N VAL A 115 -0.51 -5.35 -14.42
CA VAL A 115 0.90 -5.78 -14.41
C VAL A 115 1.80 -4.61 -14.00
N ASN A 116 1.57 -3.42 -14.57
CA ASN A 116 2.32 -2.23 -14.23
C ASN A 116 2.08 -1.79 -12.78
N TYR A 117 0.84 -1.89 -12.29
CA TYR A 117 0.54 -1.63 -10.88
C TYR A 117 1.22 -2.63 -9.94
N SER A 118 1.25 -3.93 -10.29
CA SER A 118 1.94 -4.96 -9.50
C SER A 118 3.44 -4.69 -9.34
N LYS A 119 4.12 -4.31 -10.44
CA LYS A 119 5.53 -3.91 -10.41
C LYS A 119 5.74 -2.68 -9.52
N LEU A 120 4.86 -1.69 -9.65
CA LEU A 120 4.95 -0.44 -8.91
C LEU A 120 4.71 -0.63 -7.41
N VAL A 121 3.70 -1.41 -7.02
CA VAL A 121 3.46 -1.79 -5.62
C VAL A 121 4.66 -2.54 -5.05
N THR A 122 5.23 -3.47 -5.81
CA THR A 122 6.42 -4.22 -5.36
C THR A 122 7.60 -3.28 -5.13
N PHE A 123 7.86 -2.36 -6.07
CA PHE A 123 8.95 -1.39 -5.94
C PHE A 123 8.75 -0.45 -4.76
N VAL A 124 7.56 0.17 -4.65
CA VAL A 124 7.23 1.12 -3.59
C VAL A 124 7.23 0.44 -2.22
N SER A 125 6.59 -0.72 -2.10
CA SER A 125 6.39 -1.37 -0.81
C SER A 125 7.60 -2.19 -0.33
N ILE A 126 8.61 -2.45 -1.16
CA ILE A 126 9.82 -3.17 -0.76
C ILE A 126 11.01 -2.22 -0.65
N PHE A 127 11.37 -1.54 -1.73
CA PHE A 127 12.60 -0.75 -1.79
C PHE A 127 12.43 0.61 -1.14
N LEU A 128 11.40 1.34 -1.55
CA LEU A 128 11.14 2.69 -1.05
C LEU A 128 10.70 2.69 0.42
N GLU A 129 9.98 1.65 0.86
CA GLU A 129 9.64 1.49 2.28
C GLU A 129 10.83 1.15 3.17
N PHE A 130 11.82 0.42 2.67
CA PHE A 130 13.08 0.19 3.39
C PHE A 130 13.85 1.51 3.57
N ILE A 131 14.02 2.27 2.47
CA ILE A 131 14.67 3.58 2.50
C ILE A 131 13.92 4.50 3.47
N TYR A 132 12.59 4.51 3.42
CA TYR A 132 11.75 5.26 4.35
C TYR A 132 12.02 4.89 5.81
N ALA A 133 12.08 3.59 6.15
CA ALA A 133 12.33 3.16 7.53
C ALA A 133 13.70 3.62 8.03
N VAL A 134 14.73 3.56 7.18
CA VAL A 134 16.09 4.05 7.51
C VAL A 134 16.08 5.56 7.73
N VAL A 135 15.54 6.32 6.78
CA VAL A 135 15.49 7.79 6.84
C VAL A 135 14.66 8.27 8.04
N LEU A 136 13.52 7.63 8.30
CA LEU A 136 12.69 7.92 9.47
C LEU A 136 13.46 7.71 10.76
N SER A 137 14.20 6.60 10.88
CA SER A 137 14.98 6.29 12.07
C SER A 137 16.12 7.29 12.31
N ILE A 138 16.78 7.73 11.25
CA ILE A 138 17.77 8.82 11.28
C ILE A 138 17.10 10.13 11.71
N GLY A 139 15.93 10.46 11.15
CA GLY A 139 15.16 11.65 11.51
C GLY A 139 14.80 11.68 12.99
N VAL A 140 14.30 10.57 13.53
CA VAL A 140 13.99 10.41 14.96
C VAL A 140 15.25 10.62 15.81
N TYR A 141 16.37 9.98 15.44
CA TYR A 141 17.62 10.11 16.17
C TYR A 141 18.09 11.56 16.23
N LEU A 142 18.17 12.23 15.08
CA LEU A 142 18.62 13.61 14.98
C LEU A 142 17.68 14.56 15.72
N TYR A 143 16.37 14.30 15.69
CA TYR A 143 15.39 15.09 16.44
C TYR A 143 15.59 14.99 17.96
N MET A 144 15.90 13.78 18.46
CA MET A 144 16.08 13.50 19.89
C MET A 144 17.48 13.82 20.41
N GLN A 145 18.49 13.91 19.53
CA GLN A 145 19.89 14.09 19.92
C GLN A 145 20.14 15.28 20.87
N PRO A 146 19.59 16.50 20.62
CA PRO A 146 19.79 17.63 21.53
C PRO A 146 19.22 17.37 22.94
N ILE A 147 18.13 16.61 23.04
CA ILE A 147 17.51 16.21 24.31
C ILE A 147 18.41 15.25 25.07
N ILE A 148 19.06 14.33 24.36
CA ILE A 148 19.99 13.36 24.95
C ILE A 148 21.25 14.08 25.46
N GLU A 149 21.77 15.04 24.68
CA GLU A 149 22.95 15.82 25.03
C GLU A 149 22.70 16.74 26.24
N ALA A 150 21.56 17.44 26.27
CA ALA A 150 21.18 18.30 27.40
C ALA A 150 21.06 17.54 28.75
N ASN A 151 20.82 16.23 28.72
CA ASN A 151 20.67 15.39 29.89
C ASN A 151 21.91 14.52 30.19
N SER A 152 23.07 14.81 29.57
CA SER A 152 24.28 13.99 29.62
C SER A 152 25.19 14.17 30.84
N ALA A 153 24.71 14.83 31.90
CA ALA A 153 25.49 15.07 33.12
C ALA A 153 26.00 13.78 33.81
N SER A 154 27.17 13.85 34.44
CA SER A 154 27.79 12.73 35.15
C SER A 154 26.87 12.22 36.28
N GLY A 155 26.48 10.95 36.20
CA GLY A 155 25.54 10.30 37.14
C GLY A 155 24.10 10.17 36.63
N ASN A 156 23.78 10.75 35.47
CA ASN A 156 22.45 10.64 34.89
C ASN A 156 22.37 9.44 33.92
N TYR A 157 21.50 8.47 34.21
CA TYR A 157 21.33 7.27 33.37
C TYR A 157 20.45 7.51 32.13
N PHE A 158 19.81 8.68 32.04
CA PHE A 158 18.89 9.04 30.96
C PHE A 158 19.48 8.87 29.54
N PRO A 159 20.72 9.32 29.24
CA PRO A 159 21.28 9.16 27.89
C PRO A 159 21.48 7.69 27.48
N LEU A 160 21.83 6.82 28.43
CA LEU A 160 21.97 5.40 28.19
C LEU A 160 20.61 4.75 27.90
N LEU A 161 19.60 5.07 28.72
CA LEU A 161 18.23 4.60 28.53
C LEU A 161 17.63 5.07 27.20
N ALA A 162 17.82 6.34 26.84
CA ALA A 162 17.35 6.90 25.58
C ALA A 162 17.99 6.20 24.38
N LYS A 163 19.29 5.92 24.43
CA LYS A 163 19.99 5.13 23.40
C LYS A 163 19.45 3.70 23.31
N LEU A 164 19.21 3.04 24.45
CA LEU A 164 18.62 1.69 24.46
C LEU A 164 17.22 1.66 23.85
N VAL A 165 16.35 2.60 24.23
CA VAL A 165 15.02 2.75 23.64
C VAL A 165 15.10 2.96 22.13
N TRP A 166 16.07 3.75 21.66
CA TRP A 166 16.29 3.96 20.23
C TRP A 166 16.77 2.69 19.51
N VAL A 167 17.67 1.91 20.11
CA VAL A 167 18.11 0.61 19.55
C VAL A 167 16.95 -0.39 19.49
N PHE A 168 16.12 -0.48 20.54
CA PHE A 168 14.92 -1.31 20.51
C PHE A 168 13.92 -0.86 19.44
N TYR A 169 13.75 0.45 19.26
CA TYR A 169 12.93 1.01 18.19
C TYR A 169 13.45 0.60 16.81
N LEU A 170 14.76 0.66 16.57
CA LEU A 170 15.37 0.23 15.31
C LEU A 170 15.13 -1.26 15.03
N ILE A 171 15.35 -2.11 16.02
CA ILE A 171 15.11 -3.56 15.91
C ILE A 171 13.64 -3.81 15.59
N TRP A 172 12.73 -3.12 16.28
CA TRP A 172 11.30 -3.21 16.02
C TRP A 172 10.92 -2.73 14.62
N ALA A 173 11.43 -1.58 14.18
CA ALA A 173 11.19 -1.03 12.84
C ALA A 173 11.68 -2.00 11.74
N PHE A 174 12.82 -2.65 11.96
CA PHE A 174 13.35 -3.68 11.08
C PHE A 174 12.43 -4.90 11.02
N ILE A 175 12.05 -5.47 12.18
CA ILE A 175 11.12 -6.62 12.25
C ILE A 175 9.80 -6.29 11.57
N TYR A 176 9.22 -5.13 11.87
CA TYR A 176 7.95 -4.69 11.28
C TYR A 176 8.05 -4.61 9.75
N THR A 177 9.10 -3.98 9.23
CA THR A 177 9.29 -3.77 7.79
C THR A 177 9.56 -5.09 7.06
N PHE A 178 10.49 -5.91 7.58
CA PHE A 178 10.94 -7.12 6.88
C PHE A 178 10.02 -8.34 7.07
N ILE A 179 9.36 -8.47 8.21
CA ILE A 179 8.55 -9.65 8.53
C ILE A 179 7.07 -9.35 8.33
N ILE A 180 6.52 -8.38 9.05
CA ILE A 180 5.07 -8.15 9.09
C ILE A 180 4.60 -7.57 7.76
N LYS A 181 5.24 -6.49 7.33
CA LYS A 181 4.81 -5.75 6.14
C LYS A 181 5.08 -6.51 4.85
N ARG A 182 6.21 -7.21 4.75
CA ARG A 182 6.52 -8.09 3.61
C ARG A 182 5.48 -9.20 3.43
N LYS A 183 4.96 -9.76 4.53
CA LYS A 183 3.85 -10.73 4.48
C LYS A 183 2.57 -10.10 3.91
N GLU A 184 2.23 -8.86 4.29
CA GLU A 184 1.09 -8.15 3.72
C GLU A 184 1.25 -7.88 2.22
N VAL A 185 2.41 -7.38 1.79
CA VAL A 185 2.69 -7.13 0.37
C VAL A 185 2.61 -8.41 -0.44
N THR A 186 3.06 -9.53 0.11
CA THR A 186 2.94 -10.85 -0.55
C THR A 186 1.48 -11.25 -0.72
N LYS A 187 0.62 -10.99 0.27
CA LYS A 187 -0.83 -11.23 0.16
C LYS A 187 -1.47 -10.34 -0.91
N GLU A 188 -1.12 -9.06 -0.95
CA GLU A 188 -1.60 -8.13 -1.98
C GLU A 188 -1.15 -8.55 -3.39
N LYS A 189 0.11 -8.97 -3.54
CA LYS A 189 0.64 -9.50 -4.79
C LYS A 189 -0.15 -10.72 -5.27
N LYS A 190 -0.42 -11.68 -4.39
CA LYS A 190 -1.25 -12.85 -4.70
C LYS A 190 -2.66 -12.45 -5.15
N ILE A 191 -3.28 -11.47 -4.50
CA ILE A 191 -4.60 -10.95 -4.89
C ILE A 191 -4.57 -10.38 -6.31
N ILE A 192 -3.52 -9.62 -6.66
CA ILE A 192 -3.33 -9.04 -7.99
C ILE A 192 -3.01 -10.12 -9.03
N GLU A 193 -2.16 -11.10 -8.70
CA GLU A 193 -1.82 -12.23 -9.57
C GLU A 193 -3.05 -13.10 -9.89
N CYS A 194 -3.89 -13.40 -8.89
CA CYS A 194 -5.16 -14.08 -9.13
C CYS A 194 -6.06 -13.28 -10.08
N MET A 195 -6.13 -11.95 -9.94
CA MET A 195 -6.90 -11.12 -10.88
C MET A 195 -6.34 -11.16 -12.30
N ILE A 196 -5.01 -11.11 -12.46
CA ILE A 196 -4.35 -11.24 -13.77
C ILE A 196 -4.67 -12.60 -14.40
N GLN A 197 -4.61 -13.68 -13.62
CA GLN A 197 -4.85 -15.03 -14.12
C GLN A 197 -6.31 -15.23 -14.52
N SER A 198 -7.26 -14.79 -13.71
CA SER A 198 -8.68 -14.81 -14.08
C SER A 198 -8.96 -13.98 -15.34
N LEU A 199 -8.29 -12.85 -15.54
CA LEU A 199 -8.42 -12.06 -16.77
C LEU A 199 -7.81 -12.77 -17.99
N LYS A 200 -6.71 -13.51 -17.83
CA LYS A 200 -6.08 -14.28 -18.93
C LYS A 200 -6.91 -15.49 -19.36
N GLU A 201 -7.53 -16.19 -18.41
CA GLU A 201 -8.32 -17.40 -18.69
C GLU A 201 -9.66 -17.10 -19.38
N ASN A 202 -10.12 -15.85 -19.35
CA ASN A 202 -11.38 -15.40 -19.96
C ASN A 202 -11.18 -14.53 -21.22
N LEU A 203 -9.95 -14.46 -21.75
CA LEU A 203 -9.56 -13.70 -22.95
C LEU A 203 -9.27 -14.68 -24.10
#